data_AF-A0AAE6BSH0-F1
#
_entry.id   AF-A0AAE6BSH0-F1
#
_cell.length_a   1.000
_cell.length_b   1.000
_cell.length_c   1.000
_cell.angle_alpha   90.00
_cell.angle_beta   90.00
_cell.angle_gamma   90.00
#
_symmetry.space_group_name_H-M   'P 1'
#
loop_
_entity.id
_entity.type
_entity.pdbx_description
1 polymer ?
#
loop_
_entity_poly.entity_id
_entity_poly.type
_entity_poly.pdbx_seq_one_letter_code
_entity_poly.pdbx_strand_id
1 'polypeptide(L)'
;MVNQASRPAETAAESDRIGFFGKVPSHGDFISDGLERELISTFDDWMRSGLHACADMFAGRWPAIFSSSPPIRFIVERGIWGNCAYVGVLLPSTDRVGRKYPLAIIAQLNNFRKHPRTLYLDDTWFMAAEALAETSTTGDFEIARFNAAVRKLRLPKPREEDDEREMVRGRPPTSLWWHIDPHSRRPRGLKFDGKPKAADFMRLFSEMTGKNDEEGTGAARAHATQDSAPAQAPPPIRPARSAEQPSPVIYSYATHAGTRFSLNADSLFVSRNPALFAIADGQGDTHAAVEAARQVTNILAETPDADNPEIMTQNIRGKLGTVNSLLLSRQAAAAENRPAASVVIAHISGERLSIVWSGDARAYLLKNGTMHQLSRDHVIVGMKKQLSQCVGLSQQFRPDIIHEDWGPQDRLLLCSAPLAQILKERTIAEVVSGTLLKECAGALIQEALIENARENISAIVIGNECEQR
;
A
#
# COMPACT_ATOMS: atom_id res chain seq x y z
N MET A 1 -30.05 -48.88 20.69
CA MET A 1 -28.75 -49.03 20.00
C MET A 1 -28.88 -48.40 18.63
N VAL A 2 -28.51 -47.12 18.52
CA VAL A 2 -28.48 -46.41 17.23
C VAL A 2 -27.03 -46.37 16.78
N ASN A 3 -26.79 -46.97 15.63
CA ASN A 3 -25.49 -47.21 15.03
C ASN A 3 -24.85 -45.86 14.63
N GLN A 4 -23.81 -45.43 15.35
CA GLN A 4 -22.96 -44.32 14.93
C GLN A 4 -22.14 -44.79 13.73
N ALA A 5 -22.59 -44.43 12.52
CA ALA A 5 -21.79 -44.56 11.32
C ALA A 5 -20.56 -43.64 11.45
N SER A 6 -19.41 -44.26 11.66
CA SER A 6 -18.10 -43.62 11.66
C SER A 6 -17.93 -42.85 10.35
N ARG A 7 -17.76 -41.52 10.44
CA ARG A 7 -17.28 -40.72 9.32
C ARG A 7 -15.92 -41.30 8.87
N PRO A 8 -15.72 -41.60 7.59
CA PRO A 8 -14.41 -42.00 7.12
C PRO A 8 -13.42 -40.87 7.38
N ALA A 9 -12.26 -41.22 7.93
CA ALA A 9 -11.16 -40.28 8.19
C ALA A 9 -10.79 -39.56 6.90
N GLU A 10 -10.91 -38.22 6.90
CA GLU A 10 -10.33 -37.35 5.87
C GLU A 10 -8.85 -37.74 5.73
N THR A 11 -8.51 -38.22 4.54
CA THR A 11 -7.15 -38.66 4.22
C THR A 11 -6.25 -37.42 4.23
N ALA A 12 -5.04 -37.54 4.78
CA ALA A 12 -4.07 -36.45 4.98
C ALA A 12 -3.60 -35.70 3.69
N ALA A 13 -4.26 -35.91 2.54
CA ALA A 13 -3.98 -35.30 1.26
C ALA A 13 -4.69 -33.94 1.03
N GLU A 14 -5.68 -33.57 1.87
CA GLU A 14 -6.59 -32.43 1.61
C GLU A 14 -6.27 -31.14 2.39
N SER A 15 -5.04 -30.97 2.89
CA SER A 15 -4.65 -29.74 3.61
C SER A 15 -4.17 -28.63 2.66
N ASP A 16 -4.63 -27.41 2.94
CA ASP A 16 -4.20 -26.20 2.25
C ASP A 16 -2.69 -26.01 2.42
N ARG A 17 -2.02 -25.60 1.34
CA ARG A 17 -0.55 -25.51 1.31
C ARG A 17 -0.07 -24.36 0.45
N ILE A 18 1.17 -23.96 0.68
CA ILE A 18 1.88 -22.97 -0.15
C ILE A 18 3.14 -23.63 -0.68
N GLY A 19 3.40 -23.41 -1.95
CA GLY A 19 4.62 -23.86 -2.60
C GLY A 19 5.05 -22.90 -3.68
N PHE A 20 6.09 -23.28 -4.40
CA PHE A 20 6.63 -22.49 -5.50
C PHE A 20 7.05 -23.38 -6.67
N PHE A 21 7.10 -22.78 -7.85
CA PHE A 21 7.60 -23.40 -9.07
C PHE A 21 8.13 -22.34 -10.03
N GLY A 22 9.30 -22.56 -10.63
CA GLY A 22 9.80 -21.68 -11.68
C GLY A 22 11.31 -21.68 -11.81
N LYS A 23 11.84 -20.60 -12.39
CA LYS A 23 13.29 -20.42 -12.58
C LYS A 23 13.83 -19.32 -11.68
N VAL A 24 15.09 -19.47 -11.29
CA VAL A 24 15.84 -18.49 -10.50
C VAL A 24 17.26 -18.34 -11.06
N PRO A 25 17.88 -17.14 -11.00
CA PRO A 25 19.17 -16.86 -11.64
C PRO A 25 20.32 -17.77 -11.17
N SER A 26 20.24 -18.29 -9.95
CA SER A 26 21.26 -19.16 -9.36
C SER A 26 21.21 -20.62 -9.86
N HIS A 27 20.09 -21.06 -10.45
CA HIS A 27 19.87 -22.46 -10.84
C HIS A 27 19.73 -22.59 -12.36
N GLY A 28 20.22 -23.71 -12.93
CA GLY A 28 20.08 -24.01 -14.35
C GLY A 28 18.72 -24.61 -14.73
N ASP A 29 18.10 -25.34 -13.80
CA ASP A 29 16.85 -26.06 -13.98
C ASP A 29 15.71 -25.42 -13.18
N PHE A 30 14.49 -25.92 -13.39
CA PHE A 30 13.33 -25.51 -12.60
C PHE A 30 13.49 -25.91 -11.14
N ILE A 31 13.08 -25.01 -10.24
CA ILE A 31 12.95 -25.29 -8.82
C ILE A 31 11.48 -25.48 -8.48
N SER A 32 11.19 -26.36 -7.53
CA SER A 32 9.83 -26.57 -7.04
C SER A 32 9.82 -27.14 -5.62
N ASP A 33 8.87 -26.71 -4.79
CA ASP A 33 8.53 -27.37 -3.54
C ASP A 33 7.08 -27.07 -3.14
N GLY A 34 6.45 -27.96 -2.36
CA GLY A 34 5.15 -27.72 -1.74
C GLY A 34 3.93 -27.74 -2.67
N LEU A 35 4.10 -27.96 -3.99
CA LEU A 35 3.01 -28.03 -4.98
C LEU A 35 2.81 -29.45 -5.51
N GLU A 36 1.57 -29.77 -5.90
CA GLU A 36 1.23 -31.05 -6.52
C GLU A 36 1.76 -31.13 -7.96
N ARG A 37 2.22 -32.32 -8.36
CA ARG A 37 2.80 -32.52 -9.71
C ARG A 37 1.81 -32.23 -10.83
N GLU A 38 0.54 -32.57 -10.64
CA GLU A 38 -0.52 -32.31 -11.62
C GLU A 38 -0.75 -30.80 -11.83
N LEU A 39 -0.73 -30.03 -10.73
CA LEU A 39 -0.78 -28.57 -10.79
C LEU A 39 0.43 -28.01 -11.53
N ILE A 40 1.64 -28.45 -11.15
CA ILE A 40 2.88 -27.99 -11.80
C ILE A 40 2.83 -28.25 -13.30
N SER A 41 2.43 -29.45 -13.73
CA SER A 41 2.31 -29.79 -15.16
C SER A 41 1.29 -28.89 -15.86
N THR A 42 0.07 -28.78 -15.30
CA THR A 42 -1.01 -27.97 -15.90
C THR A 42 -0.64 -26.50 -16.00
N PHE A 43 0.06 -25.99 -14.98
CA PHE A 43 0.55 -24.63 -14.90
C PHE A 43 1.71 -24.38 -15.87
N ASP A 44 2.72 -25.27 -15.94
CA ASP A 44 3.86 -25.15 -16.86
C ASP A 44 3.40 -25.19 -18.32
N ASP A 45 2.52 -26.14 -18.68
CA ASP A 45 1.98 -26.25 -20.05
C ASP A 45 1.25 -24.97 -20.47
N TRP A 46 0.46 -24.41 -19.55
CA TRP A 46 -0.25 -23.15 -19.77
C TRP A 46 0.71 -21.96 -19.87
N MET A 47 1.65 -21.85 -18.95
CA MET A 47 2.65 -20.77 -18.91
C MET A 47 3.51 -20.77 -20.15
N ARG A 48 4.05 -21.93 -20.58
CA ARG A 48 4.85 -22.04 -21.80
C ARG A 48 4.07 -21.61 -23.02
N SER A 49 2.81 -22.04 -23.14
CA SER A 49 1.94 -21.64 -24.24
C SER A 49 1.73 -20.12 -24.26
N GLY A 50 1.51 -19.50 -23.10
CA GLY A 50 1.38 -18.04 -22.96
C GLY A 50 2.67 -17.28 -23.28
N LEU A 51 3.81 -17.74 -22.77
CA LEU A 51 5.12 -17.13 -23.04
C LEU A 51 5.50 -17.25 -24.52
N HIS A 52 5.17 -18.36 -25.18
CA HIS A 52 5.34 -18.53 -26.63
C HIS A 52 4.49 -17.53 -27.41
N ALA A 53 3.20 -17.40 -27.08
CA ALA A 53 2.32 -16.43 -27.73
C ALA A 53 2.81 -14.98 -27.56
N CYS A 54 3.33 -14.62 -26.37
CA CYS A 54 3.94 -13.31 -26.14
C CYS A 54 5.23 -13.11 -26.94
N ALA A 55 6.07 -14.15 -27.04
CA ALA A 55 7.30 -14.09 -27.83
C ALA A 55 7.01 -13.88 -29.33
N ASP A 56 5.98 -14.53 -29.86
CA ASP A 56 5.55 -14.36 -31.25
C ASP A 56 5.00 -12.95 -31.51
N MET A 57 4.21 -12.41 -30.57
CA MET A 57 3.58 -11.09 -30.70
C MET A 57 4.57 -9.93 -30.55
N PHE A 58 5.36 -9.92 -29.48
CA PHE A 58 6.26 -8.82 -29.17
C PHE A 58 7.65 -8.98 -29.82
N ALA A 59 7.91 -10.13 -30.46
CA ALA A 59 9.13 -10.45 -31.18
C ALA A 59 10.39 -10.04 -30.39
N GLY A 60 11.28 -9.25 -30.99
CA GLY A 60 12.53 -8.80 -30.37
C GLY A 60 12.36 -7.94 -29.10
N ARG A 61 11.18 -7.38 -28.85
CA ARG A 61 10.89 -6.60 -27.63
C ARG A 61 10.49 -7.47 -26.43
N TRP A 62 10.08 -8.71 -26.68
CA TRP A 62 9.60 -9.62 -25.64
C TRP A 62 10.56 -9.78 -24.45
N PRO A 63 11.89 -9.96 -24.68
CA PRO A 63 12.82 -10.05 -23.57
C PRO A 63 12.78 -8.82 -22.65
N ALA A 64 12.76 -7.61 -23.20
CA ALA A 64 12.73 -6.39 -22.40
C ALA A 64 11.42 -6.27 -21.61
N ILE A 65 10.29 -6.47 -22.30
CA ILE A 65 8.94 -6.40 -21.70
C ILE A 65 8.81 -7.39 -20.54
N PHE A 66 9.20 -8.66 -20.75
CA PHE A 66 9.12 -9.67 -19.71
C PHE A 66 9.96 -9.29 -18.48
N SER A 67 11.21 -8.86 -18.68
CA SER A 67 12.12 -8.52 -17.57
C SER A 67 11.73 -7.24 -16.82
N SER A 68 11.06 -6.28 -17.47
CA SER A 68 10.58 -5.04 -16.84
C SER A 68 9.16 -5.14 -16.31
N SER A 69 8.50 -6.29 -16.45
CA SER A 69 7.12 -6.45 -15.99
C SER A 69 7.07 -6.49 -14.45
N PRO A 70 6.11 -5.81 -13.81
CA PRO A 70 5.88 -5.96 -12.38
C PRO A 70 5.39 -7.40 -12.07
N PRO A 71 5.45 -7.81 -10.79
CA PRO A 71 4.83 -9.06 -10.36
C PRO A 71 3.34 -9.10 -10.72
N ILE A 72 2.88 -10.25 -11.21
CA ILE A 72 1.48 -10.49 -11.55
C ILE A 72 0.85 -11.33 -10.44
N ARG A 73 -0.17 -10.78 -9.79
CA ARG A 73 -1.02 -11.45 -8.80
C ARG A 73 -2.14 -12.19 -9.51
N PHE A 74 -2.56 -13.32 -8.96
CA PHE A 74 -3.66 -14.08 -9.51
C PHE A 74 -4.48 -14.82 -8.46
N ILE A 75 -5.75 -15.04 -8.80
CA ILE A 75 -6.66 -15.96 -8.11
C ILE A 75 -7.38 -16.77 -9.16
N VAL A 76 -7.32 -18.10 -9.04
CA VAL A 76 -7.98 -19.06 -9.93
C VAL A 76 -8.99 -19.83 -9.10
N GLU A 77 -10.26 -19.75 -9.48
CA GLU A 77 -11.34 -20.48 -8.80
C GLU A 77 -11.26 -21.99 -9.06
N ARG A 78 -11.81 -22.74 -8.11
CA ARG A 78 -11.98 -24.19 -8.23
C ARG A 78 -12.70 -24.54 -9.53
N GLY A 79 -12.23 -25.60 -10.20
CA GLY A 79 -12.77 -26.10 -11.46
C GLY A 79 -11.99 -25.67 -12.70
N ILE A 80 -11.01 -24.76 -12.58
CA ILE A 80 -10.19 -24.30 -13.71
C ILE A 80 -8.94 -25.18 -13.90
N TRP A 81 -8.16 -25.41 -12.84
CA TRP A 81 -6.94 -26.24 -12.84
C TRP A 81 -7.05 -27.44 -11.92
N GLY A 82 -8.27 -27.92 -11.70
CA GLY A 82 -8.58 -29.02 -10.80
C GLY A 82 -9.55 -28.61 -9.70
N ASN A 83 -9.51 -29.36 -8.60
CA ASN A 83 -10.50 -29.29 -7.53
C ASN A 83 -10.17 -28.26 -6.43
N CYS A 84 -9.16 -27.40 -6.63
CA CYS A 84 -8.75 -26.42 -5.64
C CYS A 84 -8.84 -25.01 -6.21
N ALA A 85 -8.96 -24.02 -5.33
CA ALA A 85 -8.68 -22.65 -5.70
C ALA A 85 -7.17 -22.39 -5.54
N TYR A 86 -6.61 -21.60 -6.44
CA TYR A 86 -5.19 -21.25 -6.41
C TYR A 86 -5.06 -19.74 -6.29
N VAL A 87 -4.17 -19.29 -5.41
CA VAL A 87 -3.84 -17.87 -5.21
C VAL A 87 -2.35 -17.74 -5.35
N GLY A 88 -1.84 -16.75 -6.08
CA GLY A 88 -0.41 -16.67 -6.25
C GLY A 88 0.10 -15.39 -6.85
N VAL A 89 1.42 -15.34 -6.95
CA VAL A 89 2.17 -14.26 -7.59
C VAL A 89 3.14 -14.87 -8.59
N LEU A 90 3.33 -14.19 -9.71
CA LEU A 90 4.30 -14.51 -10.75
C LEU A 90 5.31 -13.39 -10.84
N LEU A 91 6.56 -13.68 -10.53
CA LEU A 91 7.67 -12.75 -10.71
C LEU A 91 8.44 -13.10 -11.99
N PRO A 92 8.66 -12.15 -12.91
CA PRO A 92 9.55 -12.39 -14.05
C PRO A 92 10.96 -12.76 -13.59
N SER A 93 11.48 -13.86 -14.13
CA SER A 93 12.76 -14.43 -13.72
C SER A 93 13.48 -15.12 -14.87
N THR A 94 14.73 -15.50 -14.63
CA THR A 94 15.63 -16.18 -15.57
C THR A 94 16.38 -17.29 -14.86
N ASP A 95 16.76 -18.35 -15.57
CA ASP A 95 17.79 -19.26 -15.05
C ASP A 95 19.21 -18.72 -15.20
N ARG A 96 20.18 -19.48 -14.70
CA ARG A 96 21.62 -19.22 -14.79
C ARG A 96 22.13 -19.02 -16.22
N VAL A 97 21.42 -19.51 -17.23
CA VAL A 97 21.78 -19.40 -18.66
C VAL A 97 21.00 -18.26 -19.35
N GLY A 98 20.15 -17.54 -18.61
CA GLY A 98 19.39 -16.40 -19.10
C GLY A 98 18.06 -16.76 -19.77
N ARG A 99 17.60 -18.02 -19.71
CA ARG A 99 16.30 -18.40 -20.27
C ARG A 99 15.17 -17.87 -19.38
N LYS A 100 14.25 -17.11 -19.98
CA LYS A 100 13.16 -16.41 -19.29
C LYS A 100 12.01 -17.35 -18.93
N TYR A 101 11.66 -17.38 -17.66
CA TYR A 101 10.50 -18.08 -17.13
C TYR A 101 10.23 -17.55 -15.72
N PRO A 102 8.97 -17.26 -15.34
CA PRO A 102 8.70 -16.64 -14.06
C PRO A 102 8.90 -17.59 -12.88
N LEU A 103 9.17 -17.03 -11.72
CA LEU A 103 9.02 -17.73 -10.45
C LEU A 103 7.58 -17.52 -9.94
N ALA A 104 6.87 -18.61 -9.69
CA ALA A 104 5.54 -18.59 -9.11
C ALA A 104 5.58 -19.00 -7.64
N ILE A 105 4.92 -18.23 -6.76
CA ILE A 105 4.54 -18.68 -5.41
C ILE A 105 3.03 -18.87 -5.39
N ILE A 106 2.57 -20.06 -5.00
CA ILE A 106 1.17 -20.48 -5.14
C ILE A 106 0.67 -21.07 -3.82
N ALA A 107 -0.42 -20.52 -3.31
CA ALA A 107 -1.27 -21.12 -2.29
C ALA A 107 -2.37 -21.97 -2.94
N GLN A 108 -2.43 -23.25 -2.57
CA GLN A 108 -3.49 -24.19 -2.94
C GLN A 108 -4.50 -24.27 -1.78
N LEU A 109 -5.74 -23.89 -2.07
CA LEU A 109 -6.85 -23.85 -1.13
C LEU A 109 -7.89 -24.92 -1.51
N ASN A 110 -7.87 -26.04 -0.79
CA ASN A 110 -8.75 -27.19 -1.03
C ASN A 110 -10.18 -26.92 -0.54
N ASN A 111 -10.32 -26.15 0.54
CA ASN A 111 -11.60 -25.91 1.22
C ASN A 111 -12.21 -24.53 0.94
N PHE A 112 -11.54 -23.70 0.14
CA PHE A 112 -12.09 -22.42 -0.26
C PHE A 112 -13.29 -22.60 -1.21
N ARG A 113 -14.42 -21.98 -0.86
CA ARG A 113 -15.70 -22.05 -1.60
C ARG A 113 -16.33 -20.68 -1.86
N LYS A 114 -15.76 -19.60 -1.30
CA LYS A 114 -16.28 -18.23 -1.48
C LYS A 114 -15.91 -17.70 -2.87
N HIS A 115 -16.48 -16.57 -3.24
CA HIS A 115 -16.13 -15.89 -4.48
C HIS A 115 -14.63 -15.45 -4.47
N PRO A 116 -13.85 -15.63 -5.55
CA PRO A 116 -12.44 -15.25 -5.64
C PRO A 116 -12.09 -13.83 -5.16
N ARG A 117 -12.95 -12.83 -5.44
CA ARG A 117 -12.79 -11.44 -4.95
C ARG A 117 -12.55 -11.32 -3.44
N THR A 118 -13.07 -12.22 -2.63
CA THR A 118 -12.86 -12.15 -1.17
C THR A 118 -11.39 -12.30 -0.78
N LEU A 119 -10.60 -13.00 -1.61
CA LEU A 119 -9.14 -13.15 -1.44
C LEU A 119 -8.35 -12.01 -2.08
N TYR A 120 -8.91 -11.32 -3.09
CA TYR A 120 -8.26 -10.18 -3.76
C TYR A 120 -7.92 -9.05 -2.78
N LEU A 121 -8.74 -8.88 -1.74
CA LEU A 121 -8.57 -7.86 -0.72
C LEU A 121 -7.47 -8.18 0.31
N ASP A 122 -6.89 -9.36 0.26
CA ASP A 122 -5.79 -9.74 1.14
C ASP A 122 -4.43 -9.22 0.62
N ASP A 123 -4.33 -7.90 0.50
CA ASP A 123 -3.18 -7.20 -0.09
C ASP A 123 -1.86 -7.54 0.62
N THR A 124 -1.91 -7.71 1.95
CA THR A 124 -0.74 -8.07 2.76
C THR A 124 -0.15 -9.43 2.41
N TRP A 125 -0.99 -10.40 1.98
CA TRP A 125 -0.49 -11.70 1.55
C TRP A 125 0.25 -11.60 0.22
N PHE A 126 -0.34 -10.88 -0.76
CA PHE A 126 0.28 -10.69 -2.06
C PHE A 126 1.59 -9.91 -1.95
N MET A 127 1.62 -8.83 -1.16
CA MET A 127 2.86 -8.08 -0.91
C MET A 127 3.96 -8.96 -0.31
N ALA A 128 3.62 -9.79 0.69
CA ALA A 128 4.59 -10.70 1.31
C ALA A 128 5.09 -11.77 0.33
N ALA A 129 4.21 -12.31 -0.51
CA ALA A 129 4.57 -13.27 -1.55
C ALA A 129 5.45 -12.63 -2.65
N GLU A 130 5.15 -11.39 -3.08
CA GLU A 130 5.94 -10.63 -4.05
C GLU A 130 7.34 -10.35 -3.51
N ALA A 131 7.44 -9.74 -2.32
CA ALA A 131 8.71 -9.45 -1.68
C ALA A 131 9.55 -10.72 -1.49
N LEU A 132 8.92 -11.83 -1.13
CA LEU A 132 9.62 -13.11 -1.01
C LEU A 132 10.11 -13.61 -2.37
N ALA A 133 9.28 -13.56 -3.42
CA ALA A 133 9.69 -13.93 -4.77
C ALA A 133 10.86 -13.05 -5.25
N GLU A 134 10.85 -11.74 -4.97
CA GLU A 134 11.89 -10.79 -5.36
C GLU A 134 13.26 -11.13 -4.74
N THR A 135 13.31 -11.74 -3.56
CA THR A 135 14.56 -12.26 -2.99
C THR A 135 15.25 -13.29 -3.89
N SER A 136 14.52 -13.93 -4.82
CA SER A 136 15.12 -14.85 -5.78
C SER A 136 16.05 -14.18 -6.81
N THR A 137 15.92 -12.86 -6.97
CA THR A 137 16.71 -12.08 -7.93
C THR A 137 17.98 -11.49 -7.32
N THR A 138 18.16 -11.61 -6.00
CA THR A 138 19.33 -11.05 -5.30
C THR A 138 20.55 -11.94 -5.48
N GLY A 139 21.75 -11.33 -5.42
CA GLY A 139 23.02 -12.06 -5.59
C GLY A 139 23.35 -13.03 -4.45
N ASP A 140 22.72 -12.87 -3.29
CA ASP A 140 22.88 -13.70 -2.09
C ASP A 140 21.75 -14.74 -1.91
N PHE A 141 21.00 -15.05 -2.97
CA PHE A 141 19.88 -15.97 -2.90
C PHE A 141 20.29 -17.39 -2.47
N GLU A 142 19.67 -17.87 -1.40
CA GLU A 142 19.79 -19.23 -0.90
C GLU A 142 18.44 -19.97 -0.95
N ILE A 143 18.37 -21.05 -1.73
CA ILE A 143 17.12 -21.82 -1.93
C ILE A 143 16.56 -22.41 -0.63
N ALA A 144 17.43 -22.83 0.30
CA ALA A 144 17.00 -23.40 1.58
C ALA A 144 16.30 -22.34 2.45
N ARG A 145 16.85 -21.12 2.49
CA ARG A 145 16.27 -19.98 3.21
C ARG A 145 14.97 -19.53 2.56
N PHE A 146 14.95 -19.44 1.22
CA PHE A 146 13.75 -19.11 0.45
C PHE A 146 12.63 -20.11 0.72
N ASN A 147 12.91 -21.42 0.64
CA ASN A 147 11.94 -22.47 0.92
C ASN A 147 11.39 -22.36 2.35
N ALA A 148 12.26 -22.18 3.34
CA ALA A 148 11.85 -22.00 4.74
C ALA A 148 10.96 -20.77 4.93
N ALA A 149 11.20 -19.68 4.19
CA ALA A 149 10.36 -18.49 4.21
C ALA A 149 9.01 -18.71 3.51
N VAL A 150 8.97 -19.42 2.38
CA VAL A 150 7.71 -19.76 1.68
C VAL A 150 6.80 -20.60 2.58
N ARG A 151 7.37 -21.58 3.29
CA ARG A 151 6.62 -22.42 4.25
C ARG A 151 6.10 -21.65 5.47
N LYS A 152 6.72 -20.51 5.81
CA LYS A 152 6.28 -19.62 6.90
C LYS A 152 5.23 -18.60 6.46
N LEU A 153 5.02 -18.45 5.15
CA LEU A 153 3.97 -17.57 4.64
C LEU A 153 2.62 -18.09 5.17
N ARG A 154 1.82 -17.20 5.74
CA ARG A 154 0.45 -17.58 6.14
C ARG A 154 -0.38 -17.88 4.89
N LEU A 155 -1.44 -18.68 5.03
CA LEU A 155 -2.42 -18.82 3.97
C LEU A 155 -3.17 -17.49 3.71
N PRO A 156 -3.54 -17.20 2.46
CA PRO A 156 -4.37 -16.05 2.13
C PRO A 156 -5.73 -16.19 2.79
N LYS A 157 -6.24 -15.09 3.37
CA LYS A 157 -7.48 -15.07 4.14
C LYS A 157 -8.53 -14.29 3.36
N PRO A 158 -9.72 -14.87 3.13
CA PRO A 158 -10.81 -14.10 2.56
C PRO A 158 -11.25 -13.04 3.56
N ARG A 159 -11.50 -11.81 3.10
CA ARG A 159 -12.08 -10.76 3.93
C ARG A 159 -13.50 -11.18 4.35
N GLU A 160 -13.84 -10.92 5.61
CA GLU A 160 -15.22 -10.97 6.08
C GLU A 160 -15.91 -9.69 5.58
N GLU A 161 -16.63 -9.81 4.47
CA GLU A 161 -17.64 -8.83 4.07
C GLU A 161 -19.02 -9.42 4.39
N ASP A 162 -20.00 -8.57 4.69
CA ASP A 162 -21.44 -8.90 4.89
C ASP A 162 -22.11 -9.45 3.61
N ASP A 163 -21.36 -10.07 2.71
CA ASP A 163 -21.85 -10.76 1.53
C ASP A 163 -22.21 -12.21 1.89
N GLU A 164 -23.25 -12.36 2.73
CA GLU A 164 -24.11 -13.55 2.74
C GLU A 164 -24.90 -13.69 1.43
N ARG A 165 -24.81 -12.72 0.52
CA ARG A 165 -25.50 -12.71 -0.75
C ARG A 165 -24.53 -13.08 -1.88
N GLU A 166 -24.79 -14.26 -2.44
CA GLU A 166 -24.33 -14.76 -3.74
C GLU A 166 -23.27 -15.87 -3.74
N MET A 167 -23.64 -17.05 -3.21
CA MET A 167 -23.40 -18.27 -3.99
C MET A 167 -24.26 -18.19 -5.26
N VAL A 168 -23.76 -17.55 -6.33
CA VAL A 168 -24.40 -17.66 -7.66
C VAL A 168 -24.22 -19.09 -8.15
N ARG A 169 -25.15 -19.98 -7.78
CA ARG A 169 -25.20 -21.33 -8.35
C ARG A 169 -25.41 -21.19 -9.86
N GLY A 170 -24.51 -21.74 -10.65
CA GLY A 170 -24.62 -21.79 -12.12
C GLY A 170 -23.71 -20.84 -12.91
N ARG A 171 -22.83 -20.06 -12.27
CA ARG A 171 -21.80 -19.29 -13.00
C ARG A 171 -20.60 -20.16 -13.39
N PRO A 172 -19.94 -19.91 -14.53
CA PRO A 172 -18.65 -20.54 -14.83
C PRO A 172 -17.60 -20.11 -13.79
N PRO A 173 -16.64 -20.99 -13.43
CA PRO A 173 -15.58 -20.62 -12.50
C PRO A 173 -14.71 -19.53 -13.12
N THR A 174 -14.23 -18.60 -12.30
CA THR A 174 -13.54 -17.38 -12.76
C THR A 174 -12.09 -17.32 -12.33
N SER A 175 -11.26 -16.60 -13.09
CA SER A 175 -9.91 -16.25 -12.65
C SER A 175 -9.67 -14.74 -12.73
N LEU A 176 -8.95 -14.22 -11.74
CA LEU A 176 -8.58 -12.82 -11.59
C LEU A 176 -7.07 -12.70 -11.71
N TRP A 177 -6.61 -11.74 -12.50
CA TRP A 177 -5.18 -11.53 -12.78
C TRP A 177 -4.91 -10.04 -12.78
N TRP A 178 -3.96 -9.57 -11.98
CA TRP A 178 -3.67 -8.14 -11.91
C TRP A 178 -2.23 -7.88 -11.48
N HIS A 179 -1.74 -6.69 -11.75
CA HIS A 179 -0.49 -6.17 -11.21
C HIS A 179 -0.77 -4.79 -10.61
N ILE A 180 0.15 -4.32 -9.77
CA ILE A 180 0.14 -2.94 -9.31
C ILE A 180 0.95 -2.12 -10.32
N ASP A 181 0.28 -1.19 -11.01
CA ASP A 181 0.93 -0.34 -11.99
C ASP A 181 2.03 0.49 -11.29
N PRO A 182 3.29 0.42 -11.74
CA PRO A 182 4.41 1.03 -11.00
C PRO A 182 4.35 2.57 -10.97
N HIS A 183 3.61 3.20 -11.89
CA HIS A 183 3.50 4.66 -11.99
C HIS A 183 2.31 5.19 -11.19
N SER A 184 1.13 4.59 -11.37
CA SER A 184 -0.14 5.02 -10.75
C SER A 184 -0.45 4.31 -9.43
N ARG A 185 0.29 3.24 -9.11
CA ARG A 185 0.08 2.33 -7.95
C ARG A 185 -1.34 1.79 -7.81
N ARG A 186 -2.10 1.81 -8.91
CA ARG A 186 -3.44 1.23 -8.97
C ARG A 186 -3.37 -0.21 -9.47
N PRO A 187 -4.23 -1.10 -8.96
CA PRO A 187 -4.35 -2.44 -9.52
C PRO A 187 -4.90 -2.35 -10.93
N ARG A 188 -4.19 -2.92 -11.90
CA ARG A 188 -4.62 -3.12 -13.28
C ARG A 188 -4.70 -4.60 -13.57
N GLY A 189 -5.84 -5.06 -14.07
CA GLY A 189 -6.07 -6.49 -14.20
C GLY A 189 -7.28 -6.87 -15.02
N LEU A 190 -7.36 -8.16 -15.28
CA LEU A 190 -8.35 -8.81 -16.11
C LEU A 190 -9.05 -9.90 -15.32
N LYS A 191 -10.34 -10.08 -15.63
CA LYS A 191 -11.15 -11.22 -15.20
C LYS A 191 -11.40 -12.11 -16.40
N PHE A 192 -11.25 -13.41 -16.23
CA PHE A 192 -11.62 -14.42 -17.22
C PHE A 192 -12.67 -15.38 -16.66
N ASP A 193 -13.58 -15.80 -17.53
CA ASP A 193 -14.48 -16.92 -17.27
C ASP A 193 -13.77 -18.20 -17.72
N GLY A 194 -13.33 -19.02 -16.76
CA GLY A 194 -12.57 -20.24 -16.97
C GLY A 194 -11.05 -20.06 -17.02
N LYS A 195 -10.37 -21.04 -17.65
CA LYS A 195 -8.92 -21.03 -17.87
C LYS A 195 -8.59 -19.94 -18.90
N PRO A 196 -7.71 -18.96 -18.58
CA PRO A 196 -7.27 -17.98 -19.58
C PRO A 196 -6.64 -18.71 -20.77
N LYS A 197 -6.99 -18.33 -22.00
CA LYS A 197 -6.33 -18.91 -23.18
C LYS A 197 -4.91 -18.34 -23.29
N ALA A 198 -4.02 -19.04 -23.99
CA ALA A 198 -2.65 -18.54 -24.23
C ALA A 198 -2.65 -17.14 -24.87
N ALA A 199 -3.63 -16.86 -25.76
CA ALA A 199 -3.79 -15.55 -26.37
C ALA A 199 -4.23 -14.45 -25.38
N ASP A 200 -4.94 -14.81 -24.32
CA ASP A 200 -5.37 -13.87 -23.28
C ASP A 200 -4.23 -13.48 -22.33
N PHE A 201 -3.24 -14.35 -22.19
CA PHE A 201 -2.02 -14.09 -21.43
C PHE A 201 -1.26 -12.88 -21.97
N MET A 202 -1.34 -12.63 -23.29
CA MET A 202 -0.77 -11.43 -23.93
C MET A 202 -1.35 -10.13 -23.35
N ARG A 203 -2.64 -10.14 -22.97
CA ARG A 203 -3.30 -8.95 -22.43
C ARG A 203 -2.78 -8.54 -21.05
N LEU A 204 -2.15 -9.46 -20.33
CA LEU A 204 -1.46 -9.16 -19.07
C LEU A 204 -0.20 -8.32 -19.29
N PHE A 205 0.39 -8.35 -20.49
CA PHE A 205 1.62 -7.63 -20.84
C PHE A 205 1.39 -6.46 -21.83
N SER A 206 0.32 -6.49 -22.63
CA SER A 206 0.07 -5.48 -23.67
C SER A 206 -0.33 -4.10 -23.13
N GLU A 207 -0.90 -4.03 -21.93
CA GLU A 207 -1.25 -2.75 -21.29
C GLU A 207 -0.03 -2.04 -20.67
N MET A 208 1.13 -2.72 -20.62
CA MET A 208 2.40 -2.18 -20.11
C MET A 208 3.21 -1.46 -21.20
N THR A 209 2.92 -1.70 -22.48
CA THR A 209 3.40 -0.90 -23.59
C THR A 209 2.36 0.17 -23.87
N GLY A 210 2.55 1.38 -23.34
CA GLY A 210 1.68 2.51 -23.67
C GLY A 210 1.46 2.60 -25.18
N LYS A 211 0.23 2.93 -25.60
CA LYS A 211 -0.07 3.36 -26.97
C LYS A 211 0.78 4.59 -27.29
N ASN A 212 1.98 4.36 -27.79
CA ASN A 212 2.78 5.29 -28.57
C ASN A 212 3.25 4.48 -29.77
N ASP A 213 2.55 4.69 -30.88
CA ASP A 213 2.98 4.58 -32.27
C ASP A 213 1.74 4.27 -33.12
N GLU A 214 1.08 5.33 -33.59
CA GLU A 214 0.53 5.46 -34.94
C GLU A 214 -0.17 6.83 -35.07
N GLU A 215 0.65 7.86 -35.31
CA GLU A 215 0.24 8.95 -36.19
C GLU A 215 0.46 8.50 -37.63
N GLY A 216 -0.54 8.67 -38.48
CA GLY A 216 -0.35 8.67 -39.93
C GLY A 216 -1.50 8.06 -40.72
N THR A 217 -2.56 8.85 -40.96
CA THR A 217 -3.13 9.15 -42.29
C THR A 217 -4.56 9.67 -42.16
N GLY A 218 -4.86 10.82 -42.79
CA GLY A 218 -6.25 11.17 -43.08
C GLY A 218 -6.63 12.66 -43.06
N ALA A 219 -6.12 13.41 -44.03
CA ALA A 219 -6.84 14.43 -44.79
C ALA A 219 -7.57 15.59 -44.07
N ALA A 220 -6.92 16.75 -44.13
CA ALA A 220 -7.44 18.04 -44.59
C ALA A 220 -8.96 18.26 -44.69
N ARG A 221 -9.44 19.31 -44.01
CA ARG A 221 -10.24 20.37 -44.65
C ARG A 221 -10.19 21.68 -43.85
N ALA A 222 -9.76 22.73 -44.53
CA ALA A 222 -9.79 24.12 -44.10
C ALA A 222 -11.19 24.72 -44.23
N HIS A 223 -11.54 25.65 -43.34
CA HIS A 223 -12.37 26.87 -43.55
C HIS A 223 -12.25 27.70 -42.26
N ALA A 224 -11.60 28.87 -42.26
CA ALA A 224 -12.00 30.18 -42.81
C ALA A 224 -12.44 31.12 -41.66
N THR A 225 -11.93 32.35 -41.74
CA THR A 225 -11.87 33.43 -40.74
C THR A 225 -13.14 34.27 -40.64
N GLN A 226 -13.33 34.90 -39.47
CA GLN A 226 -14.10 36.14 -39.17
C GLN A 226 -15.64 36.01 -39.29
N ASP A 227 -16.50 36.61 -38.45
CA ASP A 227 -16.55 38.05 -38.13
C ASP A 227 -17.47 38.39 -36.93
N SER A 228 -17.26 39.57 -36.34
CA SER A 228 -18.20 40.48 -35.64
C SER A 228 -18.96 40.11 -34.34
N ALA A 229 -18.82 40.97 -33.32
CA ALA A 229 -19.70 41.12 -32.15
C ALA A 229 -20.94 41.99 -32.45
N PRO A 230 -21.98 42.00 -31.59
CA PRO A 230 -22.10 43.15 -30.69
C PRO A 230 -22.55 42.81 -29.25
N ALA A 231 -22.31 43.80 -28.37
CA ALA A 231 -22.43 43.79 -26.92
C ALA A 231 -23.85 43.57 -26.35
N GLN A 232 -23.94 42.87 -25.20
CA GLN A 232 -25.06 42.97 -24.26
C GLN A 232 -24.60 42.95 -22.79
N ALA A 233 -25.01 44.02 -22.08
CA ALA A 233 -25.30 44.27 -20.66
C ALA A 233 -24.41 43.74 -19.51
N PRO A 234 -24.16 44.56 -18.46
CA PRO A 234 -23.40 44.15 -17.27
C PRO A 234 -24.19 43.15 -16.41
N PRO A 235 -23.54 42.17 -15.76
CA PRO A 235 -24.23 41.25 -14.87
C PRO A 235 -24.63 41.95 -13.56
N PRO A 236 -25.72 41.52 -12.90
CA PRO A 236 -26.19 42.12 -11.67
C PRO A 236 -25.19 41.89 -10.53
N ILE A 237 -25.04 42.90 -9.68
CA ILE A 237 -24.36 42.81 -8.39
C ILE A 237 -24.99 41.65 -7.61
N ARG A 238 -24.25 40.55 -7.44
CA ARG A 238 -24.67 39.44 -6.60
C ARG A 238 -24.69 39.91 -5.13
N PRO A 239 -25.73 39.54 -4.35
CA PRO A 239 -25.77 39.87 -2.94
C PRO A 239 -24.59 39.21 -2.21
N ALA A 240 -24.13 39.89 -1.15
CA ALA A 240 -23.07 39.42 -0.26
C ALA A 240 -23.25 37.93 0.04
N ARG A 241 -22.23 37.12 -0.32
CA ARG A 241 -22.23 35.70 0.00
C ARG A 241 -22.28 35.56 1.52
N SER A 242 -23.37 34.97 1.96
CA SER A 242 -23.56 34.27 3.22
C SER A 242 -22.34 33.42 3.56
N ALA A 243 -21.99 33.41 4.86
CA ALA A 243 -20.92 32.66 5.52
C ALA A 243 -20.33 31.49 4.70
N GLU A 244 -19.06 31.62 4.33
CA GLU A 244 -18.30 30.60 3.61
C GLU A 244 -18.31 29.28 4.40
N GLN A 245 -18.90 28.24 3.80
CA GLN A 245 -18.65 26.88 4.24
C GLN A 245 -17.15 26.59 4.07
N PRO A 246 -16.47 25.99 5.06
CA PRO A 246 -15.04 25.75 4.97
C PRO A 246 -14.74 24.88 3.74
N SER A 247 -13.71 25.29 2.99
CA SER A 247 -13.29 24.56 1.79
C SER A 247 -12.95 23.11 2.15
N PRO A 248 -13.44 22.12 1.39
CA PRO A 248 -13.14 20.72 1.66
C PRO A 248 -11.63 20.48 1.60
N VAL A 249 -11.10 19.84 2.64
CA VAL A 249 -9.70 19.45 2.75
C VAL A 249 -9.41 18.31 1.76
N ILE A 250 -8.33 18.43 0.99
CA ILE A 250 -7.74 17.33 0.21
C ILE A 250 -6.48 16.87 0.91
N TYR A 251 -6.15 15.60 0.73
CA TYR A 251 -4.90 15.02 1.22
C TYR A 251 -4.37 13.95 0.26
N SER A 252 -3.08 13.71 0.34
CA SER A 252 -2.42 12.47 -0.10
C SER A 252 -1.69 11.85 1.08
N TYR A 253 -1.49 10.55 1.04
CA TYR A 253 -0.68 9.85 2.02
C TYR A 253 0.06 8.71 1.35
N ALA A 254 1.22 8.37 1.89
CA ALA A 254 2.02 7.25 1.44
C ALA A 254 2.89 6.74 2.60
N THR A 255 3.14 5.45 2.63
CA THR A 255 4.01 4.80 3.61
C THR A 255 4.76 3.66 2.95
N HIS A 256 5.98 3.41 3.41
CA HIS A 256 6.84 2.35 2.91
C HIS A 256 7.75 1.83 4.02
N ALA A 257 8.06 0.52 4.02
CA ALA A 257 8.88 -0.10 5.06
C ALA A 257 10.37 0.33 5.01
N GLY A 258 10.78 0.98 3.92
CA GLY A 258 12.19 1.23 3.59
C GLY A 258 12.83 0.00 2.97
N THR A 259 14.16 0.02 2.84
CA THR A 259 14.93 -1.06 2.20
C THR A 259 15.51 -2.09 3.19
N ARG A 260 15.51 -1.79 4.51
CA ARG A 260 16.10 -2.68 5.54
C ARG A 260 15.06 -3.46 6.33
N PHE A 261 13.95 -2.82 6.73
CA PHE A 261 13.00 -3.44 7.65
C PHE A 261 12.03 -4.38 6.94
N SER A 262 11.73 -5.49 7.61
CA SER A 262 10.80 -6.50 7.11
C SER A 262 9.34 -6.15 7.39
N LEU A 263 9.11 -5.31 8.39
CA LEU A 263 7.80 -4.81 8.79
C LEU A 263 7.76 -3.29 8.63
N ASN A 264 6.58 -2.79 8.29
CA ASN A 264 6.29 -1.37 8.42
C ASN A 264 5.62 -1.12 9.77
N ALA A 265 6.38 -0.55 10.71
CA ALA A 265 5.91 -0.16 12.03
C ALA A 265 5.25 1.23 12.06
N ASP A 266 5.22 1.94 10.92
CA ASP A 266 4.41 3.14 10.78
C ASP A 266 2.93 2.79 10.56
N SER A 267 2.04 3.55 11.19
CA SER A 267 0.59 3.49 11.01
C SER A 267 0.05 4.88 10.72
N LEU A 268 -0.82 4.97 9.70
CA LEU A 268 -1.45 6.21 9.26
C LEU A 268 -2.93 6.22 9.65
N PHE A 269 -3.42 7.37 10.09
CA PHE A 269 -4.84 7.63 10.30
C PHE A 269 -5.27 8.82 9.46
N VAL A 270 -6.36 8.67 8.70
CA VAL A 270 -6.94 9.75 7.90
C VAL A 270 -8.46 9.73 8.07
N SER A 271 -9.03 10.86 8.47
CA SER A 271 -10.47 11.07 8.59
C SER A 271 -10.85 12.44 8.03
N ARG A 272 -11.99 12.51 7.34
CA ARG A 272 -12.56 13.78 6.82
C ARG A 272 -13.57 14.40 7.78
N ASN A 273 -14.19 13.60 8.64
CA ASN A 273 -15.17 14.06 9.61
C ASN A 273 -15.02 13.23 10.91
N PRO A 274 -14.41 13.80 11.97
CA PRO A 274 -13.68 15.08 11.98
C PRO A 274 -12.48 15.05 11.02
N ALA A 275 -12.04 16.22 10.53
CA ALA A 275 -10.84 16.32 9.69
C ALA A 275 -9.56 16.13 10.53
N LEU A 276 -9.21 14.86 10.72
CA LEU A 276 -8.18 14.40 11.65
C LEU A 276 -7.21 13.46 10.93
N PHE A 277 -5.92 13.77 11.03
CA PHE A 277 -4.85 13.06 10.34
C PHE A 277 -3.74 12.73 11.33
N ALA A 278 -3.15 11.54 11.26
CA ALA A 278 -2.05 11.17 12.15
C ALA A 278 -1.06 10.22 11.51
N ILE A 279 0.19 10.33 11.94
CA ILE A 279 1.24 9.34 11.75
C ILE A 279 1.67 8.85 13.12
N ALA A 280 1.66 7.54 13.32
CA ALA A 280 2.26 6.88 14.45
C ALA A 280 3.43 6.00 13.96
N ASP A 281 4.65 6.31 14.39
CA ASP A 281 5.89 5.62 14.07
C ASP A 281 6.26 4.69 15.24
N GLY A 282 6.01 3.40 15.05
CA GLY A 282 6.30 2.35 16.03
C GLY A 282 7.81 2.14 16.17
N GLN A 283 8.30 2.20 17.41
CA GLN A 283 9.73 2.13 17.68
C GLN A 283 10.28 0.70 17.54
N GLY A 284 11.00 0.45 16.44
CA GLY A 284 11.75 -0.78 16.17
C GLY A 284 11.13 -1.70 15.11
N ASP A 285 11.88 -2.70 14.66
CA ASP A 285 11.43 -3.69 13.65
C ASP A 285 10.82 -4.93 14.34
N THR A 286 9.76 -4.72 15.12
CA THR A 286 9.08 -5.80 15.84
C THR A 286 7.56 -5.70 15.69
N HIS A 287 6.85 -6.82 15.86
CA HIS A 287 5.39 -6.80 15.92
C HIS A 287 4.85 -5.92 17.06
N ALA A 288 5.59 -5.78 18.16
CA ALA A 288 5.22 -4.91 19.27
C ALA A 288 5.25 -3.42 18.86
N ALA A 289 6.19 -3.02 18.01
CA ALA A 289 6.25 -1.68 17.43
C ALA A 289 5.06 -1.41 16.50
N VAL A 290 4.76 -2.36 15.60
CA VAL A 290 3.58 -2.31 14.71
C VAL A 290 2.28 -2.20 15.52
N GLU A 291 2.17 -2.98 16.61
CA GLU A 291 1.00 -2.97 17.48
C GLU A 291 0.85 -1.63 18.22
N ALA A 292 1.95 -1.06 18.72
CA ALA A 292 1.94 0.24 19.39
C ALA A 292 1.40 1.35 18.46
N ALA A 293 1.93 1.43 17.24
CA ALA A 293 1.47 2.41 16.24
C ALA A 293 0.00 2.21 15.87
N ARG A 294 -0.44 0.94 15.69
CA ARG A 294 -1.84 0.62 15.39
C ARG A 294 -2.79 0.98 16.53
N GLN A 295 -2.41 0.76 17.79
CA GLN A 295 -3.25 1.13 18.93
C GLN A 295 -3.46 2.66 19.00
N VAL A 296 -2.41 3.42 18.71
CA VAL A 296 -2.49 4.88 18.59
C VAL A 296 -3.48 5.28 17.50
N THR A 297 -3.38 4.73 16.28
CA THR A 297 -4.31 5.10 15.20
C THR A 297 -5.74 4.62 15.43
N ASN A 298 -5.92 3.44 16.02
CA ASN A 298 -7.25 2.86 16.27
C ASN A 298 -8.04 3.68 17.29
N ILE A 299 -7.41 4.14 18.38
CA ILE A 299 -8.14 4.91 19.39
C ILE A 299 -8.60 6.28 18.85
N LEU A 300 -7.91 6.81 17.84
CA LEU A 300 -8.28 8.07 17.19
C LEU A 300 -9.56 7.93 16.35
N ALA A 301 -9.89 6.73 15.87
CA ALA A 301 -11.12 6.46 15.13
C ALA A 301 -12.39 6.73 15.96
N GLU A 302 -12.31 6.61 17.29
CA GLU A 302 -13.43 6.83 18.20
C GLU A 302 -13.59 8.32 18.57
N THR A 303 -12.88 9.24 17.90
CA THR A 303 -12.81 10.65 18.35
C THR A 303 -14.05 11.37 17.86
N PRO A 304 -14.90 11.90 18.77
CA PRO A 304 -16.08 12.62 18.35
C PRO A 304 -15.66 13.90 17.64
N ASP A 305 -16.45 14.30 16.63
CA ASP A 305 -16.28 15.60 16.02
C ASP A 305 -16.54 16.70 17.06
N ALA A 306 -15.69 17.72 17.05
CA ALA A 306 -15.75 18.83 17.98
C ALA A 306 -15.20 20.08 17.29
N ASP A 307 -16.09 21.04 17.05
CA ASP A 307 -15.74 22.31 16.41
C ASP A 307 -14.72 23.11 17.22
N ASN A 308 -14.76 22.99 18.55
CA ASN A 308 -13.84 23.68 19.44
C ASN A 308 -12.45 22.97 19.46
N PRO A 309 -11.36 23.67 19.08
CA PRO A 309 -10.03 23.07 18.98
C PRO A 309 -9.46 22.67 20.34
N GLU A 310 -9.78 23.37 21.42
CA GLU A 310 -9.34 23.02 22.77
C GLU A 310 -9.98 21.71 23.26
N ILE A 311 -11.27 21.51 23.00
CA ILE A 311 -11.99 20.27 23.34
C ILE A 311 -11.43 19.11 22.51
N MET A 312 -11.24 19.31 21.21
CA MET A 312 -10.67 18.29 20.33
C MET A 312 -9.27 17.87 20.79
N THR A 313 -8.38 18.82 21.07
CA THR A 313 -7.03 18.51 21.54
C THR A 313 -7.01 17.84 22.92
N GLN A 314 -7.93 18.21 23.81
CA GLN A 314 -8.11 17.51 25.10
C GLN A 314 -8.57 16.06 24.91
N ASN A 315 -9.51 15.80 23.99
CA ASN A 315 -9.97 14.44 23.67
C ASN A 315 -8.82 13.59 23.10
N ILE A 316 -8.05 14.14 22.16
CA ILE A 316 -6.87 13.47 21.59
C ILE A 316 -5.86 13.16 22.70
N ARG A 317 -5.54 14.13 23.58
CA ARG A 317 -4.63 13.92 24.70
C ARG A 317 -5.11 12.82 25.65
N GLY A 318 -6.40 12.80 25.97
CA GLY A 318 -7.00 11.76 26.82
C GLY A 318 -6.82 10.36 26.21
N LYS A 319 -7.11 10.22 24.91
CA LYS A 319 -6.96 8.97 24.16
C LYS A 319 -5.51 8.49 24.07
N LEU A 320 -4.58 9.38 23.74
CA LEU A 320 -3.16 9.04 23.75
C LEU A 320 -2.70 8.63 25.15
N GLY A 321 -3.23 9.26 26.21
CA GLY A 321 -3.04 8.84 27.60
C GLY A 321 -3.54 7.42 27.87
N THR A 322 -4.73 7.06 27.39
CA THR A 322 -5.28 5.70 27.50
C THR A 322 -4.39 4.67 26.82
N VAL A 323 -3.94 4.94 25.59
CA VAL A 323 -3.01 4.05 24.87
C VAL A 323 -1.68 3.96 25.60
N ASN A 324 -1.15 5.08 26.10
CA ASN A 324 0.08 5.08 26.89
C ASN A 324 -0.02 4.15 28.12
N SER A 325 -1.10 4.28 28.90
CA SER A 325 -1.35 3.41 30.05
C SER A 325 -1.51 1.93 29.66
N LEU A 326 -2.15 1.66 28.52
CA LEU A 326 -2.34 0.31 28.00
C LEU A 326 -1.02 -0.34 27.53
N LEU A 327 -0.15 0.43 26.87
CA LEU A 327 1.18 -0.05 26.48
C LEU A 327 2.07 -0.28 27.70
N LEU A 328 1.98 0.59 28.71
CA LEU A 328 2.72 0.45 29.97
C LEU A 328 2.27 -0.76 30.79
N SER A 329 0.97 -1.09 30.82
CA SER A 329 0.44 -2.21 31.61
C SER A 329 0.84 -3.59 31.04
N ARG A 330 1.16 -3.65 29.74
CA ARG A 330 1.62 -4.87 29.06
C ARG A 330 3.14 -5.10 29.16
N GLN A 331 3.88 -4.24 29.86
CA GLN A 331 5.32 -4.39 30.02
C GLN A 331 5.64 -5.55 30.99
N ALA A 332 6.04 -6.70 30.44
CA ALA A 332 6.73 -7.73 31.21
C ALA A 332 8.14 -7.23 31.61
N ALA A 333 8.68 -7.73 32.72
CA ALA A 333 9.93 -7.26 33.35
C ALA A 333 11.23 -7.36 32.50
N ALA A 334 11.16 -7.88 31.27
CA ALA A 334 12.31 -7.95 30.35
C ALA A 334 12.40 -6.69 29.48
N ALA A 335 13.41 -5.86 29.73
CA ALA A 335 13.50 -4.47 29.31
C ALA A 335 13.81 -4.20 27.81
N GLU A 336 14.00 -5.22 26.98
CA GLU A 336 14.61 -5.03 25.65
C GLU A 336 13.63 -4.75 24.50
N ASN A 337 12.32 -5.03 24.64
CA ASN A 337 11.34 -4.80 23.56
C ASN A 337 10.07 -4.12 24.08
N ARG A 338 10.20 -2.86 24.51
CA ARG A 338 9.04 -2.07 24.97
C ARG A 338 8.26 -1.52 23.78
N PRO A 339 6.96 -1.84 23.64
CA PRO A 339 6.14 -1.24 22.60
C PRO A 339 5.97 0.25 22.87
N ALA A 340 6.47 1.07 21.96
CA ALA A 340 6.34 2.52 22.01
C ALA A 340 6.13 3.07 20.61
N ALA A 341 5.51 4.25 20.50
CA ALA A 341 5.27 4.90 19.23
C ALA A 341 5.45 6.42 19.34
N SER A 342 6.22 6.97 18.42
CA SER A 342 6.30 8.40 18.12
C SER A 342 5.03 8.79 17.36
N VAL A 343 4.41 9.93 17.66
CA VAL A 343 3.13 10.31 17.04
C VAL A 343 3.09 11.79 16.70
N VAL A 344 2.50 12.12 15.55
CA VAL A 344 2.10 13.49 15.17
C VAL A 344 0.68 13.45 14.60
N ILE A 345 -0.16 14.38 15.02
CA ILE A 345 -1.59 14.45 14.71
C ILE A 345 -1.93 15.87 14.29
N ALA A 346 -2.71 16.02 13.24
CA ALA A 346 -3.29 17.28 12.79
C ALA A 346 -4.81 17.22 12.80
N HIS A 347 -5.43 18.22 13.40
CA HIS A 347 -6.86 18.47 13.31
C HIS A 347 -7.11 19.81 12.63
N ILE A 348 -8.01 19.84 11.66
CA ILE A 348 -8.38 21.05 10.91
C ILE A 348 -9.87 21.32 11.14
N SER A 349 -10.20 22.51 11.65
CA SER A 349 -11.59 22.96 11.80
C SER A 349 -11.69 24.42 11.37
N GLY A 350 -12.43 24.67 10.30
CA GLY A 350 -12.51 25.99 9.68
C GLY A 350 -11.12 26.51 9.29
N GLU A 351 -10.77 27.68 9.84
CA GLU A 351 -9.47 28.35 9.64
C GLU A 351 -8.46 28.04 10.75
N ARG A 352 -8.68 26.97 11.53
CA ARG A 352 -7.80 26.58 12.64
C ARG A 352 -7.16 25.23 12.39
N LEU A 353 -5.84 25.19 12.58
CA LEU A 353 -5.02 23.99 12.60
C LEU A 353 -4.54 23.74 14.02
N SER A 354 -4.75 22.52 14.53
CA SER A 354 -4.18 22.05 15.79
C SER A 354 -3.24 20.89 15.53
N ILE A 355 -1.99 20.99 15.98
CA ILE A 355 -1.02 19.91 15.92
C ILE A 355 -0.80 19.36 17.32
N VAL A 356 -0.86 18.04 17.47
CA VAL A 356 -0.54 17.32 18.72
C VAL A 356 0.55 16.30 18.42
N TRP A 357 1.66 16.30 19.16
CA TRP A 357 2.75 15.35 18.91
C TRP A 357 3.44 14.86 20.17
N SER A 358 4.06 13.70 20.05
CA SER A 358 4.93 13.13 21.08
C SER A 358 5.94 12.17 20.44
N GLY A 359 7.19 12.60 20.34
CA GLY A 359 8.26 11.85 19.69
C GLY A 359 9.02 12.73 18.71
N ASP A 360 9.52 12.14 17.65
CA ASP A 360 10.25 12.80 16.56
C ASP A 360 9.57 12.68 15.19
N ALA A 361 8.33 12.18 15.13
CA ALA A 361 7.46 12.39 13.97
C ALA A 361 7.12 13.89 13.88
N ARG A 362 7.13 14.45 12.65
CA ARG A 362 7.14 15.89 12.45
C ARG A 362 5.94 16.42 11.69
N ALA A 363 5.59 17.67 11.97
CA ALA A 363 4.65 18.48 11.21
C ALA A 363 5.36 19.70 10.61
N TYR A 364 5.15 19.94 9.32
CA TYR A 364 5.65 21.10 8.58
C TYR A 364 4.50 21.84 7.91
N LEU A 365 4.40 23.15 8.11
CA LEU A 365 3.43 24.02 7.46
C LEU A 365 4.13 24.85 6.38
N LEU A 366 3.69 24.68 5.14
CA LEU A 366 4.05 25.54 4.02
C LEU A 366 3.02 26.67 3.94
N LYS A 367 3.44 27.89 4.23
CA LYS A 367 2.61 29.09 4.27
C LYS A 367 3.33 30.22 3.58
N ASN A 368 2.66 30.91 2.65
CA ASN A 368 3.26 32.01 1.86
C ASN A 368 4.58 31.63 1.17
N GLY A 369 4.71 30.38 0.71
CA GLY A 369 5.91 29.87 0.05
C GLY A 369 7.08 29.54 0.99
N THR A 370 6.92 29.69 2.31
CA THR A 370 7.94 29.32 3.31
C THR A 370 7.49 28.12 4.12
N MET A 371 8.40 27.14 4.30
CA MET A 371 8.13 25.94 5.07
C MET A 371 8.59 26.14 6.52
N HIS A 372 7.71 25.88 7.47
CA HIS A 372 7.94 26.02 8.90
C HIS A 372 7.73 24.68 9.60
N GLN A 373 8.71 24.21 10.35
CA GLN A 373 8.50 23.05 11.23
C GLN A 373 7.68 23.48 12.46
N LEU A 374 6.49 22.90 12.64
CA LEU A 374 5.59 23.21 13.75
C LEU A 374 5.91 22.40 15.01
N SER A 375 6.29 21.14 14.85
CA SER A 375 6.61 20.23 15.95
C SER A 375 8.10 20.29 16.31
N ARG A 376 8.44 20.12 17.58
CA ARG A 376 9.84 19.98 18.03
C ARG A 376 10.12 18.56 18.49
N ASP A 377 11.17 17.93 17.94
CA ASP A 377 11.54 16.56 18.29
C ASP A 377 11.78 16.40 19.81
N HIS A 378 11.09 15.43 20.42
CA HIS A 378 11.33 15.02 21.79
C HIS A 378 12.46 14.00 21.85
N VAL A 379 13.68 14.50 21.73
CA VAL A 379 14.90 13.68 21.68
C VAL A 379 15.94 14.17 22.68
N ILE A 380 16.67 13.25 23.28
CA ILE A 380 17.92 13.53 23.99
C ILE A 380 19.07 13.16 23.08
N VAL A 381 19.95 14.14 22.84
CA VAL A 381 21.17 13.95 22.05
C VAL A 381 22.32 13.66 23.01
N GLY A 382 22.66 12.37 23.13
CA GLY A 382 23.85 11.89 23.84
C GLY A 382 24.78 11.14 22.90
N MET A 383 25.39 10.03 23.35
CA MET A 383 26.19 9.15 22.47
C MET A 383 25.35 8.47 21.37
N LYS A 384 24.03 8.35 21.57
CA LYS A 384 23.05 7.93 20.57
C LYS A 384 21.81 8.81 20.72
N LYS A 385 21.12 9.13 19.61
CA LYS A 385 19.81 9.79 19.63
C LYS A 385 18.79 8.85 20.29
N GLN A 386 18.10 9.32 21.32
CA GLN A 386 17.01 8.58 21.98
C GLN A 386 15.80 9.49 22.15
N LEU A 387 14.59 8.93 22.08
CA LEU A 387 13.37 9.68 22.37
C LEU A 387 13.30 9.99 23.87
N SER A 388 13.11 11.26 24.22
CA SER A 388 12.81 11.68 25.59
C SER A 388 11.33 11.50 25.94
N GLN A 389 10.47 11.48 24.93
CA GLN A 389 9.04 11.34 25.08
C GLN A 389 8.43 10.67 23.86
N CYS A 390 7.62 9.64 24.07
CA CYS A 390 6.72 9.05 23.08
C CYS A 390 5.65 8.22 23.79
N VAL A 391 4.63 7.76 23.05
CA VAL A 391 3.56 6.92 23.63
C VAL A 391 4.15 5.57 24.03
N GLY A 392 3.89 5.12 25.25
CA GLY A 392 4.38 3.85 25.80
C GLY A 392 5.75 3.94 26.51
N LEU A 393 6.39 5.13 26.53
CA LEU A 393 7.73 5.29 27.12
C LEU A 393 7.71 5.53 28.64
N SER A 394 6.82 6.38 29.13
CA SER A 394 6.82 6.81 30.54
C SER A 394 5.41 6.99 31.10
N GLN A 395 5.29 6.84 32.43
CA GLN A 395 4.03 7.05 33.16
C GLN A 395 3.56 8.51 33.09
N GLN A 396 4.50 9.47 33.03
CA GLN A 396 4.21 10.89 32.89
C GLN A 396 4.20 11.27 31.40
N PHE A 397 3.12 10.91 30.72
CA PHE A 397 2.95 11.20 29.29
C PHE A 397 2.16 12.50 29.07
N ARG A 398 2.77 13.47 28.38
CA ARG A 398 2.15 14.75 28.03
C ARG A 398 2.53 15.16 26.61
N PRO A 399 1.66 14.94 25.60
CA PRO A 399 1.95 15.38 24.25
C PRO A 399 1.95 16.91 24.19
N ASP A 400 2.80 17.45 23.32
CA ASP A 400 2.86 18.89 23.05
C ASP A 400 1.78 19.26 22.03
N ILE A 401 1.31 20.51 22.13
CA ILE A 401 0.20 21.03 21.33
C ILE A 401 0.56 22.42 20.84
N ILE A 402 0.30 22.68 19.56
CA ILE A 402 0.36 24.04 18.98
C ILE A 402 -0.88 24.28 18.13
N HIS A 403 -1.32 25.53 18.11
CA HIS A 403 -2.43 26.00 17.29
C HIS A 403 -1.92 27.04 16.30
N GLU A 404 -2.33 26.92 15.05
CA GLU A 404 -1.95 27.78 13.94
C GLU A 404 -3.18 28.16 13.13
N ASP A 405 -3.07 29.24 12.36
CA ASP A 405 -4.11 29.64 11.41
C ASP A 405 -3.94 28.85 10.10
N TRP A 406 -5.05 28.28 9.61
CA TRP A 406 -5.15 27.47 8.41
C TRP A 406 -5.76 28.27 7.25
N GLY A 407 -4.93 28.63 6.27
CA GLY A 407 -5.34 29.37 5.09
C GLY A 407 -5.67 28.49 3.88
N PRO A 408 -6.38 29.03 2.87
CA PRO A 408 -6.80 28.29 1.67
C PRO A 408 -5.65 27.85 0.75
N GLN A 409 -4.45 28.44 0.89
CA GLN A 409 -3.25 28.13 0.12
C GLN A 409 -2.18 27.42 0.97
N ASP A 410 -2.49 27.11 2.22
CA ASP A 410 -1.55 26.47 3.11
C ASP A 410 -1.50 24.96 2.80
N ARG A 411 -0.30 24.39 2.88
CA ARG A 411 -0.09 22.95 2.81
C ARG A 411 0.56 22.45 4.09
N LEU A 412 0.06 21.36 4.63
CA LEU A 412 0.60 20.72 5.82
C LEU A 412 1.20 19.37 5.44
N LEU A 413 2.43 19.11 5.86
CA LEU A 413 3.07 17.81 5.79
C LEU A 413 3.19 17.23 7.21
N LEU A 414 2.67 16.03 7.41
CA LEU A 414 3.05 15.15 8.50
C LEU A 414 4.02 14.11 7.97
N CYS A 415 5.12 13.82 8.67
CA CYS A 415 6.05 12.77 8.25
C CYS A 415 6.68 12.02 9.42
N SER A 416 7.07 10.76 9.19
CA SER A 416 7.91 10.02 10.13
C SER A 416 9.34 10.58 10.14
N ALA A 417 10.05 10.34 11.23
CA ALA A 417 11.37 10.93 11.44
C ALA A 417 12.40 10.55 10.36
N PRO A 418 12.44 9.29 9.86
CA PRO A 418 13.40 8.91 8.83
C PRO A 418 13.25 9.70 7.51
N LEU A 419 12.02 10.10 7.14
CA LEU A 419 11.79 10.88 5.92
C LEU A 419 12.44 12.27 6.00
N ALA A 420 12.27 12.96 7.13
CA ALA A 420 12.86 14.28 7.36
C ALA A 420 14.37 14.23 7.67
N GLN A 421 14.92 13.04 7.95
CA GLN A 421 16.36 12.83 8.13
C GLN A 421 17.07 12.57 6.81
N ILE A 422 16.41 11.88 5.88
CA ILE A 422 16.98 11.51 4.59
C ILE A 422 16.82 12.61 3.54
N LEU A 423 15.63 13.23 3.50
CA LEU A 423 15.38 14.37 2.63
C LEU A 423 15.68 15.66 3.36
N LYS A 424 16.46 16.54 2.72
CA LYS A 424 16.70 17.89 3.23
C LYS A 424 15.39 18.68 3.18
N GLU A 425 15.18 19.58 4.14
CA GLU A 425 13.99 20.44 4.21
C GLU A 425 13.74 21.21 2.91
N ARG A 426 14.80 21.64 2.22
CA ARG A 426 14.69 22.27 0.91
C ARG A 426 14.01 21.36 -0.12
N THR A 427 14.45 20.11 -0.23
CA THR A 427 13.86 19.12 -1.15
C THR A 427 12.42 18.85 -0.79
N ILE A 428 12.12 18.71 0.51
CA ILE A 428 10.75 18.53 0.99
C ILE A 428 9.89 19.73 0.59
N ALA A 429 10.35 20.96 0.79
CA ALA A 429 9.64 22.17 0.41
C ALA A 429 9.42 22.27 -1.11
N GLU A 430 10.43 21.92 -1.92
CA GLU A 430 10.34 21.90 -3.39
C GLU A 430 9.27 20.90 -3.85
N VAL A 431 9.25 19.68 -3.29
CA VAL A 431 8.22 18.67 -3.62
C VAL A 431 6.83 19.11 -3.13
N VAL A 432 6.72 19.59 -1.89
CA VAL A 432 5.44 20.00 -1.29
C VAL A 432 4.85 21.23 -1.96
N SER A 433 5.66 22.13 -2.50
CA SER A 433 5.17 23.30 -3.24
C SER A 433 4.90 23.01 -4.72
N GLY A 434 5.76 22.22 -5.38
CA GLY A 434 5.74 22.02 -6.83
C GLY A 434 4.88 20.86 -7.33
N THR A 435 4.47 19.94 -6.45
CA THR A 435 3.72 18.73 -6.83
C THR A 435 2.23 18.92 -6.61
N LEU A 436 1.38 18.28 -7.43
CA LEU A 436 -0.05 18.21 -7.16
C LEU A 436 -0.31 17.53 -5.82
N LEU A 437 -1.23 18.09 -5.03
CA LEU A 437 -1.46 17.64 -3.66
C LEU A 437 -1.77 16.13 -3.56
N LYS A 438 -2.50 15.58 -4.54
CA LYS A 438 -2.87 14.16 -4.61
C LYS A 438 -1.67 13.22 -4.84
N GLU A 439 -0.57 13.73 -5.39
CA GLU A 439 0.62 12.95 -5.75
C GLU A 439 1.79 13.22 -4.80
N CYS A 440 1.72 14.32 -4.05
CA CYS A 440 2.81 14.85 -3.24
C CYS A 440 3.39 13.85 -2.23
N ALA A 441 2.55 13.13 -1.46
CA ALA A 441 3.05 12.15 -0.52
C ALA A 441 3.79 10.98 -1.22
N GLY A 442 3.30 10.57 -2.39
CA GLY A 442 3.94 9.54 -3.21
C GLY A 442 5.31 10.00 -3.73
N ALA A 443 5.40 11.25 -4.20
CA ALA A 443 6.65 11.85 -4.64
C ALA A 443 7.69 11.92 -3.51
N LEU A 444 7.29 12.36 -2.30
CA LEU A 444 8.18 12.38 -1.14
C LEU A 444 8.73 10.98 -0.80
N ILE A 445 7.90 9.95 -0.85
CA ILE A 445 8.35 8.57 -0.61
C ILE A 445 9.29 8.10 -1.71
N GLN A 446 9.04 8.45 -2.98
CA GLN A 446 9.94 8.11 -4.08
C GLN A 446 11.30 8.78 -3.94
N GLU A 447 11.36 10.08 -3.66
CA GLU A 447 12.62 10.80 -3.40
C GLU A 447 13.39 10.17 -2.23
N ALA A 448 12.68 9.84 -1.14
CA ALA A 448 13.31 9.18 0.00
C ALA A 448 13.88 7.79 -0.35
N LEU A 449 13.20 7.03 -1.23
CA LEU A 449 13.68 5.74 -1.71
C LEU A 449 14.89 5.86 -2.66
N ILE A 450 14.93 6.88 -3.50
CA ILE A 450 16.07 7.20 -4.36
C ILE A 450 17.30 7.51 -3.51
N GLU A 451 17.11 8.26 -2.42
CA GLU A 451 18.14 8.53 -1.41
C GLU A 451 18.43 7.32 -0.49
N ASN A 452 17.89 6.14 -0.80
CA ASN A 452 18.09 4.87 -0.11
C ASN A 452 17.56 4.86 1.34
N ALA A 453 16.29 5.24 1.52
CA ALA A 453 15.59 5.11 2.81
C ALA A 453 15.59 3.67 3.31
N ARG A 454 16.37 3.43 4.37
CA ARG A 454 16.53 2.10 4.98
C ARG A 454 15.44 1.77 5.97
N GLU A 455 14.87 2.77 6.63
CA GLU A 455 13.87 2.63 7.69
C GLU A 455 12.46 2.95 7.19
N ASN A 456 11.46 2.73 8.03
CA ASN A 456 10.07 3.03 7.68
C ASN A 456 9.93 4.54 7.39
N ILE A 457 9.31 4.87 6.27
CA ILE A 457 9.09 6.24 5.82
C ILE A 457 7.62 6.45 5.52
N SER A 458 7.07 7.54 6.04
CA SER A 458 5.66 7.86 5.92
C SER A 458 5.44 9.36 5.76
N ALA A 459 4.45 9.72 4.94
CA ALA A 459 4.04 11.10 4.72
C ALA A 459 2.52 11.22 4.56
N ILE A 460 1.94 12.27 5.12
CA ILE A 460 0.59 12.74 4.82
C ILE A 460 0.71 14.22 4.42
N VAL A 461 0.26 14.58 3.23
CA VAL A 461 0.24 15.97 2.75
C VAL A 461 -1.21 16.43 2.63
N ILE A 462 -1.54 17.57 3.22
CA ILE A 462 -2.90 18.09 3.40
C ILE A 462 -2.97 19.53 2.88
N GLY A 463 -4.09 19.93 2.28
CA GLY A 463 -4.34 21.28 1.76
C GLY A 463 -5.80 21.44 1.37
N ASN A 464 -6.15 22.51 0.66
CA ASN A 464 -7.55 22.83 0.33
C ASN A 464 -7.87 22.65 -1.17
N GLU A 465 -9.14 22.37 -1.50
CA GLU A 465 -9.61 22.20 -2.90
C GLU A 465 -9.40 23.41 -3.81
N CYS A 466 -9.22 24.62 -3.27
CA CYS A 466 -9.01 25.84 -4.06
C CYS A 466 -7.74 25.85 -4.92
N GLU A 467 -6.80 24.92 -4.71
CA GLU A 467 -5.56 24.78 -5.51
C GLU A 467 -5.74 24.04 -6.85
N GLN A 468 -6.92 23.49 -7.16
CA GLN A 468 -7.16 22.76 -8.43
C GLN A 468 -7.74 23.64 -9.56
N ARG A 469 -7.72 24.98 -9.44
CA ARG A 469 -8.28 25.89 -10.44
C ARG A 469 -7.23 26.72 -11.17
#